data_AF-A0A353D0F2-F1
#
_entry.id   AF-A0A353D0F2-F1
#
_cell.length_a   1.000
_cell.length_b   1.000
_cell.length_c   1.000
_cell.angle_alpha   90.00
_cell.angle_beta   90.00
_cell.angle_gamma   90.00
#
_symmetry.space_group_name_H-M   'P 1'
#
loop_
_entity.id
_entity.type
_entity.pdbx_description
1 polymer ?
#
loop_
_entity_poly.entity_id
_entity_poly.type
_entity_poly.pdbx_seq_one_letter_code
_entity_poly.pdbx_strand_id
1 'polypeptide(L)'
;MNSRIREIPYNYTSFSDREIVIRFLGEKMWDVLNRLRDKRKTGRSARMLFDVLGDMWVISRNPFIQDDLLANPDRWTSLANTLHERLDQITSRAAGDADALALADRGREAVKDFESCLTNVRTLRSKAKKRLGRVTAKDNIHFDGMMRVSHVTDASDWRVEYPLVIITPDTEREVRDIVEACIELGLTIIPRGGGTGYTGGAIPLHSQTAIINTEKLLRLDDVIEQTLPGVDKPVPTIGVEAGVVTRRVADQAYAADLVFAVDPTSQDASCIGGNIAMNAGGKKAVMWGTTLDNLVSWRMVTPDAAWLEVERLDHNLGKIHTQDFARFKIQHFRADGVTADGEAETLEIPGDQLRRSGLGKDVTNKFLGGLPGIQKEGCDGLITSGRFILHRMPSHIHTLCLEFFGTNLKQAVSSIVEIIELIDNREDILLSGLEHLDERYIKAVKYSTKAARPDLPKMILLIDLSSDQTALLAQ
;
A
#
# COMPACT_ATOMS: atom_id res chain seq x y z
N MET A 1 31.43 -34.10 -1.07
CA MET A 1 30.28 -34.08 -1.99
C MET A 1 29.43 -32.90 -1.60
N ASN A 2 29.21 -31.94 -2.52
CA ASN A 2 28.32 -30.79 -2.34
C ASN A 2 26.95 -31.28 -1.85
N SER A 3 26.63 -31.07 -0.56
CA SER A 3 25.25 -31.25 -0.10
C SER A 3 24.42 -30.17 -0.79
N ARG A 4 23.57 -30.57 -1.72
CA ARG A 4 22.58 -29.67 -2.30
C ARG A 4 21.79 -29.06 -1.13
N ILE A 5 21.87 -27.74 -0.94
CA ILE A 5 21.23 -27.04 0.19
C ILE A 5 19.70 -27.18 0.13
N ARG A 6 19.14 -27.49 -1.05
CA ARG A 6 17.72 -27.75 -1.33
C ARG A 6 17.54 -28.96 -2.24
N GLU A 7 16.49 -29.73 -2.00
CA GLU A 7 16.10 -30.93 -2.75
C GLU A 7 15.00 -30.63 -3.80
N ILE A 8 14.15 -29.62 -3.58
CA ILE A 8 13.16 -29.17 -4.57
C ILE A 8 13.86 -28.36 -5.69
N PRO A 9 13.66 -28.72 -6.97
CA PRO A 9 14.26 -28.00 -8.09
C PRO A 9 13.56 -26.64 -8.32
N TYR A 10 14.36 -25.60 -8.63
CA TYR A 10 13.92 -24.27 -9.09
C TYR A 10 13.05 -23.43 -8.14
N ASN A 11 13.48 -23.31 -6.89
CA ASN A 11 12.84 -22.42 -5.94
C ASN A 11 13.30 -20.96 -6.11
N TYR A 12 12.53 -20.19 -6.91
CA TYR A 12 12.71 -18.75 -7.09
C TYR A 12 12.07 -17.91 -5.97
N THR A 13 11.61 -18.53 -4.89
CA THR A 13 11.03 -17.86 -3.72
C THR A 13 11.86 -18.10 -2.46
N SER A 14 11.59 -17.33 -1.41
CA SER A 14 12.28 -17.44 -0.11
C SER A 14 11.91 -18.70 0.68
N PHE A 15 10.92 -19.47 0.23
CA PHE A 15 10.44 -20.67 0.91
C PHE A 15 11.51 -21.76 0.98
N SER A 16 11.46 -22.59 2.01
CA SER A 16 12.26 -23.80 2.20
C SER A 16 11.51 -25.03 1.69
N ASP A 17 12.22 -26.14 1.50
CA ASP A 17 11.59 -27.41 1.12
C ASP A 17 10.53 -27.83 2.15
N ARG A 18 10.79 -27.58 3.45
CA ARG A 18 9.83 -27.82 4.53
C ARG A 18 8.52 -27.08 4.28
N GLU A 19 8.59 -25.78 4.01
CA GLU A 19 7.38 -24.97 3.86
C GLU A 19 6.58 -25.37 2.61
N ILE A 20 7.26 -25.70 1.50
CA ILE A 20 6.59 -26.18 0.28
C ILE A 20 5.89 -27.52 0.54
N VAL A 21 6.58 -28.46 1.20
CA VAL A 21 5.98 -29.76 1.58
C VAL A 21 4.79 -29.56 2.49
N ILE A 22 4.89 -28.72 3.52
CA ILE A 22 3.79 -28.46 4.46
C ILE A 22 2.60 -27.86 3.72
N ARG A 23 2.83 -26.95 2.77
CA ARG A 23 1.74 -26.28 2.05
C ARG A 23 0.94 -27.23 1.17
N PHE A 24 1.60 -28.18 0.52
CA PHE A 24 0.92 -29.16 -0.34
C PHE A 24 0.44 -30.40 0.41
N LEU A 25 1.27 -30.95 1.30
CA LEU A 25 1.07 -32.27 1.91
C LEU A 25 0.69 -32.20 3.39
N GLY A 26 0.92 -31.07 4.08
CA GLY A 26 0.67 -30.89 5.50
C GLY A 26 1.84 -31.27 6.40
N GLU A 27 1.82 -30.79 7.66
CA GLU A 27 2.92 -30.97 8.63
C GLU A 27 3.19 -32.44 8.95
N LYS A 28 2.14 -33.26 9.06
CA LYS A 28 2.29 -34.71 9.29
C LYS A 28 3.12 -35.39 8.20
N MET A 29 2.99 -34.96 6.94
CA MET A 29 3.73 -35.58 5.83
C MET A 29 5.19 -35.13 5.80
N TRP A 30 5.52 -33.94 6.29
CA TRP A 30 6.90 -33.54 6.51
C TRP A 30 7.61 -34.47 7.50
N ASP A 31 6.93 -34.85 8.59
CA ASP A 31 7.48 -35.78 9.57
C ASP A 31 7.65 -37.19 9.00
N VAL A 32 6.68 -37.68 8.21
CA VAL A 32 6.77 -38.95 7.48
C VAL A 32 7.99 -38.94 6.55
N LEU A 33 8.19 -37.86 5.81
CA LEU A 33 9.31 -37.69 4.89
C LEU A 33 10.66 -37.74 5.62
N ASN A 34 10.78 -37.09 6.78
CA ASN A 34 12.01 -37.15 7.59
C ASN A 34 12.29 -38.56 8.11
N ARG A 35 11.27 -39.29 8.61
CA ARG A 35 11.44 -40.69 9.03
C ARG A 35 11.93 -41.57 7.88
N LEU A 36 11.45 -41.35 6.66
CA LEU A 36 11.90 -42.11 5.49
C LEU A 36 13.34 -41.78 5.08
N ARG A 37 13.80 -40.53 5.27
CA ARG A 37 15.19 -40.12 4.98
C ARG A 37 16.18 -40.86 5.88
N ASP A 38 15.83 -41.04 7.15
CA ASP A 38 16.69 -41.75 8.12
C ASP A 38 16.86 -43.24 7.78
N LYS A 39 15.87 -43.86 7.12
CA LYS A 39 15.89 -45.27 6.70
C LYS A 39 16.86 -45.58 5.54
N ARG A 40 17.55 -44.59 4.94
CA ARG A 40 18.58 -44.69 3.86
C ARG A 40 18.23 -45.51 2.59
N LYS A 41 16.98 -45.96 2.39
CA LYS A 41 16.54 -46.75 1.23
C LYS A 41 15.66 -46.00 0.20
N THR A 42 15.28 -44.74 0.47
CA THR A 42 14.18 -44.03 -0.24
C THR A 42 14.61 -42.83 -1.08
N GLY A 43 15.91 -42.55 -1.22
CA GLY A 43 16.41 -41.29 -1.80
C GLY A 43 15.90 -40.99 -3.22
N ARG A 44 15.64 -42.00 -4.05
CA ARG A 44 15.09 -41.80 -5.40
C ARG A 44 13.61 -41.43 -5.39
N SER A 45 12.79 -42.08 -4.56
CA SER A 45 11.36 -41.79 -4.43
C SER A 45 11.11 -40.42 -3.79
N ALA A 46 11.91 -40.05 -2.77
CA ALA A 46 11.86 -38.72 -2.17
C ALA A 46 12.20 -37.63 -3.19
N ARG A 47 13.25 -37.83 -4.00
CA ARG A 47 13.61 -36.91 -5.08
C ARG A 47 12.48 -36.74 -6.10
N MET A 48 11.83 -37.83 -6.50
CA MET A 48 10.69 -37.75 -7.42
C MET A 48 9.50 -36.99 -6.84
N LEU A 49 9.23 -37.14 -5.53
CA LEU A 49 8.20 -36.37 -4.84
C LEU A 49 8.58 -34.88 -4.84
N PHE A 50 9.83 -34.54 -4.55
CA PHE A 50 10.31 -33.15 -4.62
C PHE A 50 10.26 -32.58 -6.03
N ASP A 51 10.48 -33.37 -7.07
CA ASP A 51 10.31 -32.93 -8.46
C ASP A 51 8.82 -32.63 -8.75
N VAL A 52 7.88 -33.47 -8.29
CA VAL A 52 6.42 -33.22 -8.39
C VAL A 52 6.03 -31.94 -7.66
N LEU A 53 6.45 -31.78 -6.41
CA LEU A 53 6.15 -30.59 -5.60
C LEU A 53 6.82 -29.33 -6.18
N GLY A 54 8.02 -29.46 -6.74
CA GLY A 54 8.74 -28.37 -7.40
C GLY A 54 8.01 -27.87 -8.64
N ASP A 55 7.57 -28.79 -9.51
CA ASP A 55 6.81 -28.45 -10.71
C ASP A 55 5.49 -27.74 -10.33
N MET A 56 4.74 -28.31 -9.37
CA MET A 56 3.52 -27.68 -8.85
C MET A 56 3.78 -26.28 -8.25
N TRP A 57 4.87 -26.12 -7.49
CA TRP A 57 5.24 -24.85 -6.85
C TRP A 57 5.59 -23.77 -7.87
N VAL A 58 6.49 -24.08 -8.81
CA VAL A 58 6.92 -23.14 -9.85
C VAL A 58 5.73 -22.65 -10.66
N ILE A 59 4.81 -23.54 -11.02
CA ILE A 59 3.61 -23.18 -11.78
C ILE A 59 2.65 -22.35 -10.91
N SER A 60 2.44 -22.73 -9.65
CA SER A 60 1.57 -22.00 -8.73
C SER A 60 2.06 -20.57 -8.46
N ARG A 61 3.36 -20.32 -8.61
CA ARG A 61 4.01 -19.02 -8.34
C ARG A 61 4.43 -18.24 -9.60
N ASN A 62 4.17 -18.77 -10.78
CA ASN A 62 4.52 -18.10 -12.03
C ASN A 62 3.27 -17.84 -12.88
N PRO A 63 2.75 -16.60 -12.88
CA PRO A 63 1.53 -16.28 -13.60
C PRO A 63 1.68 -16.41 -15.12
N PHE A 64 2.89 -16.26 -15.68
CA PHE A 64 3.13 -16.47 -17.11
C PHE A 64 2.97 -17.95 -17.51
N ILE A 65 3.43 -18.88 -16.67
CA ILE A 65 3.23 -20.31 -16.91
C ILE A 65 1.74 -20.67 -16.76
N GLN A 66 1.06 -20.10 -15.76
CA GLN A 66 -0.39 -20.30 -15.59
C GLN A 66 -1.16 -19.83 -16.82
N ASP A 67 -0.84 -18.65 -17.35
CA ASP A 67 -1.51 -18.10 -18.53
C ASP A 67 -1.26 -18.98 -19.77
N ASP A 68 -0.04 -19.49 -19.96
CA ASP A 68 0.27 -20.43 -21.05
C ASP A 68 -0.52 -21.75 -20.92
N LEU A 69 -0.60 -22.33 -19.73
CA LEU A 69 -1.34 -23.56 -19.46
C LEU A 69 -2.85 -23.37 -19.63
N LEU A 70 -3.38 -22.19 -19.26
CA LEU A 70 -4.78 -21.83 -19.47
C LEU A 70 -5.12 -21.67 -20.96
N ALA A 71 -4.17 -21.18 -21.76
CA ALA A 71 -4.32 -21.02 -23.20
C ALA A 71 -4.14 -22.34 -23.98
N ASN A 72 -3.37 -23.30 -23.44
CA ASN A 72 -3.01 -24.55 -24.11
C ASN A 72 -3.42 -25.79 -23.28
N PRO A 73 -4.69 -26.25 -23.38
CA PRO A 73 -5.19 -27.39 -22.61
C PRO A 73 -4.37 -28.68 -22.76
N ASP A 74 -3.80 -28.94 -23.94
CA ASP A 74 -3.00 -30.15 -24.19
C ASP A 74 -1.70 -30.17 -23.36
N ARG A 75 -1.05 -29.01 -23.19
CA ARG A 75 0.15 -28.88 -22.33
C ARG A 75 -0.20 -29.15 -20.88
N TRP A 76 -1.36 -28.65 -20.46
CA TRP A 76 -1.88 -28.89 -19.13
C TRP A 76 -2.16 -30.38 -18.88
N THR A 77 -2.85 -31.06 -19.79
CA THR A 77 -3.10 -32.51 -19.69
C THR A 77 -1.79 -33.32 -19.69
N SER A 78 -0.83 -32.95 -20.55
CA SER A 78 0.48 -33.62 -20.60
C SER A 78 1.26 -33.47 -19.28
N LEU A 79 1.24 -32.28 -18.68
CA LEU A 79 1.84 -32.03 -17.37
C LEU A 79 1.15 -32.85 -16.27
N ALA A 80 -0.18 -32.78 -16.19
CA ALA A 80 -0.98 -33.52 -15.21
C ALA A 80 -0.67 -35.03 -15.25
N ASN A 81 -0.67 -35.63 -16.45
CA ASN A 81 -0.29 -37.02 -16.65
C ASN A 81 1.12 -37.30 -16.15
N THR A 82 2.08 -36.43 -16.45
CA THR A 82 3.48 -36.58 -16.00
C THR A 82 3.59 -36.56 -14.47
N LEU A 83 2.83 -35.69 -13.78
CA LEU A 83 2.81 -35.65 -12.31
C LEU A 83 2.24 -36.95 -11.72
N HIS A 84 1.14 -37.44 -12.29
CA HIS A 84 0.52 -38.72 -11.90
C HIS A 84 1.44 -39.92 -12.14
N GLU A 85 2.09 -40.01 -13.30
CA GLU A 85 3.03 -41.09 -13.64
C GLU A 85 4.22 -41.13 -12.66
N ARG A 86 4.72 -39.97 -12.22
CA ARG A 86 5.78 -39.91 -11.20
C ARG A 86 5.30 -40.44 -9.85
N LEU A 87 4.06 -40.14 -9.45
CA LEU A 87 3.46 -40.67 -8.22
C LEU A 87 3.21 -42.18 -8.32
N ASP A 88 2.75 -42.70 -9.47
CA ASP A 88 2.61 -44.15 -9.72
C ASP A 88 3.93 -44.90 -9.56
N GLN A 89 5.01 -44.30 -10.07
CA GLN A 89 6.35 -44.83 -9.91
C GLN A 89 6.84 -44.82 -8.45
N ILE A 90 6.45 -43.82 -7.66
CA ILE A 90 6.74 -43.79 -6.21
C ILE A 90 5.99 -44.92 -5.50
N THR A 91 4.69 -45.08 -5.79
CA THR A 91 3.86 -46.18 -5.26
C THR A 91 4.46 -47.55 -5.59
N SER A 92 4.86 -47.78 -6.85
CA SER A 92 5.49 -49.04 -7.28
C SER A 92 6.79 -49.34 -6.52
N ARG A 93 7.61 -48.31 -6.27
CA ARG A 93 8.89 -48.43 -5.56
C ARG A 93 8.75 -48.53 -4.05
N ALA A 94 7.60 -48.17 -3.49
CA ALA A 94 7.35 -48.26 -2.04
C ALA A 94 7.43 -49.70 -1.53
N ALA A 95 7.20 -50.70 -2.40
CA ALA A 95 7.26 -52.13 -2.06
C ALA A 95 6.48 -52.49 -0.78
N GLY A 96 5.35 -51.80 -0.54
CA GLY A 96 4.49 -52.01 0.64
C GLY A 96 4.86 -51.19 1.88
N ASP A 97 5.87 -50.31 1.84
CA ASP A 97 6.17 -49.41 2.95
C ASP A 97 5.01 -48.41 3.18
N ALA A 98 4.37 -48.50 4.35
CA ALA A 98 3.18 -47.72 4.68
C ALA A 98 3.43 -46.21 4.73
N ASP A 99 4.61 -45.76 5.18
CA ASP A 99 4.97 -44.34 5.21
C ASP A 99 5.12 -43.80 3.77
N ALA A 100 5.77 -44.56 2.89
CA ALA A 100 5.97 -44.18 1.49
C ALA A 100 4.66 -44.17 0.68
N LEU A 101 3.75 -45.12 0.94
CA LEU A 101 2.41 -45.14 0.34
C LEU A 101 1.58 -43.93 0.79
N ALA A 102 1.58 -43.61 2.10
CA ALA A 102 0.87 -42.45 2.62
C ALA A 102 1.33 -41.13 1.98
N LEU A 103 2.63 -40.97 1.74
CA LEU A 103 3.16 -39.81 1.01
C LEU A 103 2.70 -39.76 -0.45
N ALA A 104 2.69 -40.91 -1.14
CA ALA A 104 2.24 -40.98 -2.53
C ALA A 104 0.75 -40.64 -2.64
N ASP A 105 -0.08 -41.17 -1.73
CA ASP A 105 -1.51 -40.91 -1.70
C ASP A 105 -1.82 -39.44 -1.41
N ARG A 106 -1.16 -38.85 -0.41
CA ARG A 106 -1.30 -37.41 -0.16
C ARG A 106 -0.77 -36.55 -1.31
N GLY A 107 0.29 -37.01 -1.98
CA GLY A 107 0.79 -36.40 -3.21
C GLY A 107 -0.25 -36.42 -4.33
N ARG A 108 -0.99 -37.53 -4.52
CA ARG A 108 -2.08 -37.62 -5.51
C ARG A 108 -3.21 -36.66 -5.19
N GLU A 109 -3.60 -36.54 -3.92
CA GLU A 109 -4.59 -35.54 -3.50
C GLU A 109 -4.12 -34.13 -3.83
N ALA A 110 -2.86 -33.79 -3.49
CA ALA A 110 -2.30 -32.48 -3.80
C ALA A 110 -2.25 -32.18 -5.30
N VAL A 111 -1.95 -33.17 -6.15
CA VAL A 111 -2.03 -33.02 -7.62
C VAL A 111 -3.47 -32.79 -8.06
N LYS A 112 -4.46 -33.53 -7.55
CA LYS A 112 -5.88 -33.31 -7.87
C LYS A 112 -6.37 -31.92 -7.46
N ASP A 113 -5.94 -31.44 -6.29
CA ASP A 113 -6.26 -30.10 -5.78
C ASP A 113 -5.64 -29.02 -6.70
N PHE A 114 -4.38 -29.21 -7.06
CA PHE A 114 -3.68 -28.34 -8.01
C PHE A 114 -4.35 -28.33 -9.39
N GLU A 115 -4.85 -29.47 -9.85
CA GLU A 115 -5.54 -29.53 -11.13
C GLU A 115 -6.88 -28.79 -11.13
N SER A 116 -7.63 -28.97 -10.04
CA SER A 116 -8.88 -28.27 -9.81
C SER A 116 -8.66 -26.76 -9.72
N CYS A 117 -7.54 -26.32 -9.15
CA CYS A 117 -7.20 -24.91 -9.01
C CYS A 117 -7.17 -24.18 -10.37
N LEU A 118 -6.48 -24.72 -11.38
CA LEU A 118 -6.37 -24.07 -12.69
C LEU A 118 -7.73 -23.98 -13.40
N THR A 119 -8.54 -25.05 -13.28
CA THR A 119 -9.91 -25.10 -13.83
C THR A 119 -10.83 -24.08 -13.14
N ASN A 120 -10.71 -23.96 -11.81
CA ASN A 120 -11.45 -22.98 -11.03
C ASN A 120 -11.05 -21.55 -11.41
N VAL A 121 -9.74 -21.28 -11.57
CA VAL A 121 -9.23 -19.99 -12.04
C VAL A 121 -9.79 -19.65 -13.42
N ARG A 122 -9.78 -20.59 -14.38
CA ARG A 122 -10.36 -20.38 -15.71
C ARG A 122 -11.83 -19.97 -15.63
N THR A 123 -12.61 -20.70 -14.83
CA THR A 123 -14.04 -20.47 -14.64
C THR A 123 -14.29 -19.10 -14.01
N LEU A 124 -13.55 -18.77 -12.95
CA LEU A 124 -13.68 -17.50 -12.25
C LEU A 124 -13.26 -16.32 -13.12
N ARG A 125 -12.15 -16.43 -13.88
CA ARG A 125 -11.74 -15.41 -14.86
C ARG A 125 -12.82 -15.18 -15.93
N SER A 126 -13.47 -16.24 -16.42
CA SER A 126 -14.56 -16.10 -17.39
C SER A 126 -15.78 -15.39 -16.79
N LYS A 127 -16.15 -15.71 -15.55
CA LYS A 127 -17.24 -15.01 -14.83
C LYS A 127 -16.89 -13.55 -14.58
N ALA A 128 -15.69 -13.28 -14.08
CA ALA A 128 -15.19 -11.95 -13.80
C ALA A 128 -15.14 -11.09 -15.08
N LYS A 129 -14.57 -11.60 -16.17
CA LYS A 129 -14.54 -10.91 -17.47
C LYS A 129 -15.93 -10.55 -17.97
N LYS A 130 -16.91 -11.44 -17.80
CA LYS A 130 -18.31 -11.18 -18.21
C LYS A 130 -18.98 -10.13 -17.34
N ARG A 131 -18.79 -10.17 -16.02
CA ARG A 131 -19.44 -9.25 -15.07
C ARG A 131 -18.78 -7.86 -15.10
N LEU A 132 -17.45 -7.79 -15.04
CA LEU A 132 -16.69 -6.54 -15.07
C LEU A 132 -16.79 -5.87 -16.44
N GLY A 133 -16.83 -6.64 -17.54
CA GLY A 133 -16.99 -6.09 -18.89
C GLY A 133 -18.34 -5.44 -19.19
N ARG A 134 -19.26 -5.40 -18.21
CA ARG A 134 -20.50 -4.61 -18.26
C ARG A 134 -20.37 -3.22 -17.64
N VAL A 135 -19.35 -3.00 -16.82
CA VAL A 135 -19.21 -1.79 -15.98
C VAL A 135 -17.93 -1.02 -16.25
N THR A 136 -16.98 -1.61 -16.97
CA THR A 136 -15.76 -0.94 -17.44
C THR A 136 -15.32 -1.54 -18.77
N ALA A 137 -14.40 -0.87 -19.45
CA ALA A 137 -13.86 -1.31 -20.74
C ALA A 137 -13.07 -2.63 -20.60
N LYS A 138 -13.01 -3.42 -21.68
CA LYS A 138 -12.39 -4.76 -21.65
C LYS A 138 -10.88 -4.72 -21.37
N ASP A 139 -10.23 -3.67 -21.85
CA ASP A 139 -8.83 -3.33 -21.67
C ASP A 139 -8.51 -2.79 -20.27
N ASN A 140 -9.52 -2.55 -19.44
CA ASN A 140 -9.34 -2.26 -18.02
C ASN A 140 -9.31 -3.51 -17.13
N ILE A 141 -9.49 -4.71 -17.70
CA ILE A 141 -9.63 -5.96 -16.96
C ILE A 141 -8.44 -6.87 -17.27
N HIS A 142 -7.46 -6.87 -16.38
CA HIS A 142 -6.16 -7.50 -16.61
C HIS A 142 -6.05 -8.81 -15.84
N PHE A 143 -5.81 -9.90 -16.59
CA PHE A 143 -5.52 -11.23 -16.05
C PHE A 143 -4.10 -11.69 -16.36
N ASP A 144 -3.36 -10.95 -17.17
CA ASP A 144 -2.05 -11.33 -17.67
C ASP A 144 -0.97 -11.28 -16.57
N GLY A 145 0.08 -12.07 -16.79
CA GLY A 145 1.21 -12.16 -15.88
C GLY A 145 1.93 -10.84 -15.61
N MET A 146 2.01 -9.92 -16.57
CA MET A 146 2.72 -8.64 -16.36
C MET A 146 2.01 -7.80 -15.32
N MET A 147 0.70 -7.59 -15.49
CA MET A 147 -0.10 -6.81 -14.54
C MET A 147 -0.16 -7.49 -13.16
N ARG A 148 -0.27 -8.82 -13.12
CA ARG A 148 -0.26 -9.58 -11.85
C ARG A 148 1.07 -9.48 -11.12
N VAL A 149 2.20 -9.49 -11.82
CA VAL A 149 3.54 -9.38 -11.22
C VAL A 149 3.84 -7.97 -10.73
N SER A 150 3.43 -6.93 -11.45
CA SER A 150 3.66 -5.55 -11.00
C SER A 150 2.78 -5.13 -9.82
N HIS A 151 1.66 -5.83 -9.58
CA HIS A 151 0.69 -5.50 -8.54
C HIS A 151 0.69 -6.47 -7.34
N VAL A 152 1.59 -7.47 -7.31
CA VAL A 152 1.71 -8.42 -6.19
C VAL A 152 2.39 -7.84 -4.94
N THR A 153 2.99 -6.65 -5.06
CA THR A 153 3.87 -6.07 -4.05
C THR A 153 3.68 -4.56 -3.93
N ASP A 154 4.15 -3.99 -2.83
CA ASP A 154 4.33 -2.55 -2.61
C ASP A 154 5.78 -2.27 -2.16
N ALA A 155 6.06 -1.09 -1.61
CA ALA A 155 7.41 -0.73 -1.18
C ALA A 155 7.92 -1.54 0.03
N SER A 156 7.07 -2.35 0.70
CA SER A 156 7.53 -3.34 1.68
C SER A 156 8.28 -4.53 1.05
N ASP A 157 8.20 -4.67 -0.28
CA ASP A 157 8.84 -5.73 -1.08
C ASP A 157 8.35 -7.17 -0.76
N TRP A 158 7.24 -7.29 -0.02
CA TRP A 158 6.62 -8.60 0.24
C TRP A 158 5.85 -9.10 -1.00
N ARG A 159 5.88 -10.41 -1.23
CA ARG A 159 5.18 -11.09 -2.34
C ARG A 159 4.46 -12.32 -1.83
N VAL A 160 3.25 -12.12 -1.28
CA VAL A 160 2.50 -13.18 -0.60
C VAL A 160 1.69 -14.01 -1.60
N GLU A 161 0.63 -13.47 -2.20
CA GLU A 161 -0.16 -14.14 -3.25
C GLU A 161 -0.38 -13.25 -4.47
N TYR A 162 -0.51 -13.85 -5.65
CA TYR A 162 -0.88 -13.09 -6.86
C TYR A 162 -2.39 -12.82 -6.87
N PRO A 163 -2.82 -11.60 -7.27
CA PRO A 163 -4.23 -11.30 -7.41
C PRO A 163 -4.84 -12.10 -8.57
N LEU A 164 -6.17 -12.28 -8.55
CA LEU A 164 -6.92 -12.88 -9.65
C LEU A 164 -6.94 -11.94 -10.85
N VAL A 165 -7.26 -10.67 -10.60
CA VAL A 165 -7.53 -9.64 -11.61
C VAL A 165 -7.05 -8.28 -11.12
N ILE A 166 -6.55 -7.46 -12.05
CA ILE A 166 -6.27 -6.04 -11.84
C ILE A 166 -7.28 -5.26 -12.67
N ILE A 167 -7.88 -4.23 -12.08
CA ILE A 167 -8.89 -3.41 -12.71
C ILE A 167 -8.42 -1.96 -12.71
N THR A 168 -8.39 -1.30 -13.87
CA THR A 168 -7.89 0.06 -14.04
C THR A 168 -8.99 0.97 -14.60
N PRO A 169 -9.92 1.50 -13.77
CA PRO A 169 -11.06 2.29 -14.24
C PRO A 169 -10.63 3.52 -15.05
N ASP A 170 -11.39 3.87 -16.09
CA ASP A 170 -11.15 5.09 -16.88
C ASP A 170 -11.72 6.34 -16.21
N THR A 171 -12.78 6.18 -15.41
CA THR A 171 -13.47 7.31 -14.79
C THR A 171 -13.86 6.98 -13.35
N GLU A 172 -13.97 8.02 -12.53
CA GLU A 172 -14.46 7.91 -11.15
C GLU A 172 -15.83 7.21 -11.08
N ARG A 173 -16.72 7.46 -12.06
CA ARG A 173 -18.07 6.90 -12.09
C ARG A 173 -18.10 5.36 -12.16
N GLU A 174 -17.11 4.73 -12.78
CA GLU A 174 -17.04 3.27 -12.90
C GLU A 174 -16.76 2.57 -11.57
N VAL A 175 -16.12 3.27 -10.62
CA VAL A 175 -15.56 2.67 -9.40
C VAL A 175 -16.64 1.96 -8.59
N ARG A 176 -17.81 2.57 -8.43
CA ARG A 176 -18.91 1.98 -7.65
C ARG A 176 -19.36 0.64 -8.24
N ASP A 177 -19.59 0.61 -9.55
CA ASP A 177 -20.09 -0.57 -10.24
C ASP A 177 -19.01 -1.67 -10.34
N ILE A 178 -17.73 -1.29 -10.37
CA ILE A 178 -16.60 -2.22 -10.24
C ILE A 178 -16.54 -2.84 -8.84
N VAL A 179 -16.71 -2.04 -7.79
CA VAL A 179 -16.74 -2.52 -6.40
C VAL A 179 -17.90 -3.51 -6.21
N GLU A 180 -19.11 -3.15 -6.64
CA GLU A 180 -20.27 -4.04 -6.61
C GLU A 180 -20.00 -5.35 -7.37
N ALA A 181 -19.47 -5.26 -8.59
CA ALA A 181 -19.12 -6.43 -9.39
C ALA A 181 -18.13 -7.35 -8.68
N CYS A 182 -17.13 -6.80 -7.99
CA CYS A 182 -16.15 -7.60 -7.25
C CYS A 182 -16.77 -8.30 -6.03
N ILE A 183 -17.66 -7.63 -5.31
CA ILE A 183 -18.41 -8.20 -4.17
C ILE A 183 -19.30 -9.36 -4.64
N GLU A 184 -20.06 -9.17 -5.73
CA GLU A 184 -20.89 -10.24 -6.33
C GLU A 184 -20.09 -11.46 -6.77
N LEU A 185 -18.84 -11.26 -7.19
CA LEU A 185 -17.92 -12.32 -7.59
C LEU A 185 -17.23 -13.00 -6.39
N GLY A 186 -17.44 -12.50 -5.16
CA GLY A 186 -16.81 -13.00 -3.94
C GLY A 186 -15.32 -12.67 -3.84
N LEU A 187 -14.86 -11.59 -4.49
CA LEU A 187 -13.46 -11.19 -4.49
C LEU A 187 -13.14 -10.26 -3.32
N THR A 188 -12.00 -10.48 -2.67
CA THR A 188 -11.39 -9.47 -1.79
C THR A 188 -10.95 -8.29 -2.64
N ILE A 189 -11.27 -7.06 -2.23
CA ILE A 189 -10.90 -5.84 -2.96
C ILE A 189 -9.71 -5.19 -2.27
N ILE A 190 -8.69 -4.83 -3.05
CA ILE A 190 -7.58 -3.99 -2.60
C ILE A 190 -7.54 -2.73 -3.48
N PRO A 191 -7.89 -1.56 -2.95
CA PRO A 191 -7.61 -0.28 -3.58
C PRO A 191 -6.10 -0.07 -3.73
N ARG A 192 -5.67 0.46 -4.86
CA ARG A 192 -4.25 0.74 -5.12
C ARG A 192 -4.07 2.02 -5.93
N GLY A 193 -3.06 2.81 -5.58
CA GLY A 193 -2.51 3.87 -6.43
C GLY A 193 -1.10 3.50 -6.87
N GLY A 194 -0.11 4.37 -6.64
CA GLY A 194 1.29 4.13 -7.03
C GLY A 194 2.03 2.97 -6.32
N GLY A 195 1.42 2.25 -5.38
CA GLY A 195 2.04 1.08 -4.73
C GLY A 195 3.24 1.40 -3.82
N THR A 196 3.34 2.64 -3.32
CA THR A 196 4.50 3.13 -2.54
C THR A 196 4.38 2.92 -1.03
N GLY A 197 3.40 2.15 -0.57
CA GLY A 197 3.18 1.87 0.86
C GLY A 197 4.23 0.93 1.45
N TYR A 198 4.59 1.13 2.72
CA TYR A 198 5.59 0.32 3.44
C TYR A 198 4.99 -0.65 4.47
N THR A 199 3.66 -0.71 4.58
CA THR A 199 2.94 -1.50 5.59
C THR A 199 2.29 -2.77 5.01
N GLY A 200 2.45 -3.04 3.70
CA GLY A 200 1.85 -4.19 3.04
C GLY A 200 0.37 -4.02 2.69
N GLY A 201 -0.19 -2.82 2.83
CA GLY A 201 -1.63 -2.56 2.62
C GLY A 201 -2.10 -2.81 1.19
N ALA A 202 -1.21 -2.83 0.20
CA ALA A 202 -1.55 -3.11 -1.20
C ALA A 202 -1.19 -4.54 -1.65
N ILE A 203 -0.90 -5.45 -0.71
CA ILE A 203 -0.41 -6.80 -0.98
C ILE A 203 -1.54 -7.83 -0.86
N PRO A 204 -1.82 -8.62 -1.91
CA PRO A 204 -2.80 -9.69 -1.81
C PRO A 204 -2.32 -10.81 -0.90
N LEU A 205 -3.15 -11.17 0.08
CA LEU A 205 -2.94 -12.33 0.96
C LEU A 205 -3.62 -13.60 0.44
N HIS A 206 -4.57 -13.44 -0.50
CA HIS A 206 -5.36 -14.52 -1.07
C HIS A 206 -5.43 -14.39 -2.60
N SER A 207 -5.49 -15.52 -3.31
CA SER A 207 -5.54 -15.54 -4.78
C SER A 207 -6.86 -15.01 -5.35
N GLN A 208 -7.97 -15.07 -4.59
CA GLN A 208 -9.28 -14.51 -4.96
C GLN A 208 -9.37 -13.02 -4.61
N THR A 209 -8.36 -12.26 -5.04
CA THR A 209 -8.26 -10.81 -4.82
C THR A 209 -8.39 -10.05 -6.13
N ALA A 210 -9.22 -9.02 -6.16
CA ALA A 210 -9.22 -7.97 -7.18
C ALA A 210 -8.44 -6.77 -6.67
N ILE A 211 -7.46 -6.30 -7.45
CA ILE A 211 -6.83 -5.00 -7.20
C ILE A 211 -7.50 -3.97 -8.10
N ILE A 212 -8.03 -2.90 -7.51
CA ILE A 212 -8.55 -1.76 -8.27
C ILE A 212 -7.48 -0.67 -8.24
N ASN A 213 -6.74 -0.50 -9.34
CA ASN A 213 -5.68 0.50 -9.45
C ASN A 213 -6.24 1.79 -10.05
N THR A 214 -6.22 2.87 -9.28
CA THR A 214 -6.79 4.18 -9.64
C THR A 214 -5.87 5.05 -10.49
N GLU A 215 -4.69 4.57 -10.92
CA GLU A 215 -3.68 5.35 -11.66
C GLU A 215 -4.18 6.06 -12.94
N LYS A 216 -5.31 5.61 -13.52
CA LYS A 216 -5.94 6.24 -14.68
C LYS A 216 -6.89 7.39 -14.33
N LEU A 217 -7.28 7.54 -13.06
CA LEU A 217 -8.09 8.66 -12.57
C LEU A 217 -7.19 9.88 -12.39
N LEU A 218 -7.01 10.65 -13.47
CA LEU A 218 -5.95 11.66 -13.61
C LEU A 218 -6.45 13.11 -13.70
N ARG A 219 -7.74 13.36 -13.46
CA ARG A 219 -8.27 14.73 -13.44
C ARG A 219 -7.52 15.56 -12.39
N LEU A 220 -7.00 16.69 -12.82
CA LEU A 220 -6.34 17.70 -12.00
C LEU A 220 -6.92 19.05 -12.42
N ASP A 221 -7.71 19.64 -11.54
CA ASP A 221 -8.37 20.92 -11.77
C ASP A 221 -7.36 22.07 -11.69
N ASP A 222 -7.72 23.22 -12.26
CA ASP A 222 -7.00 24.46 -12.01
C ASP A 222 -7.13 24.90 -10.55
N VAL A 223 -6.18 25.72 -10.09
CA VAL A 223 -6.27 26.37 -8.78
C VAL A 223 -7.38 27.41 -8.82
N ILE A 224 -8.30 27.34 -7.86
CA ILE A 224 -9.41 28.29 -7.74
C ILE A 224 -9.49 28.87 -6.32
N GLU A 225 -9.87 30.13 -6.22
CA GLU A 225 -10.28 30.74 -4.95
C GLU A 225 -11.69 30.29 -4.60
N GLN A 226 -11.86 29.65 -3.45
CA GLN A 226 -13.15 29.14 -2.99
C GLN A 226 -13.46 29.62 -1.58
N THR A 227 -14.67 30.12 -1.35
CA THR A 227 -15.18 30.36 0.00
C THR A 227 -15.62 29.03 0.61
N LEU A 228 -14.98 28.62 1.71
CA LEU A 228 -15.32 27.39 2.42
C LEU A 228 -16.35 27.65 3.52
N PRO A 229 -17.18 26.66 3.88
CA PRO A 229 -18.11 26.79 5.02
C PRO A 229 -17.36 27.14 6.31
N GLY A 230 -17.76 28.24 6.96
CA GLY A 230 -17.17 28.69 8.22
C GLY A 230 -15.80 29.38 8.10
N VAL A 231 -15.32 29.67 6.88
CA VAL A 231 -14.06 30.39 6.66
C VAL A 231 -14.35 31.77 6.08
N ASP A 232 -13.88 32.81 6.77
CA ASP A 232 -14.23 34.21 6.46
C ASP A 232 -13.72 34.71 5.10
N LYS A 233 -12.63 34.13 4.59
CA LYS A 233 -11.96 34.56 3.36
C LYS A 233 -11.92 33.42 2.34
N PRO A 234 -12.00 33.73 1.04
CA PRO A 234 -11.65 32.77 0.00
C PRO A 234 -10.25 32.21 0.23
N VAL A 235 -10.09 30.93 -0.07
CA VAL A 235 -8.80 30.25 -0.01
C VAL A 235 -8.51 29.55 -1.33
N PRO A 236 -7.25 29.47 -1.75
CA PRO A 236 -6.89 28.74 -2.94
C PRO A 236 -7.05 27.25 -2.69
N THR A 237 -7.74 26.58 -3.61
CA THR A 237 -7.99 25.14 -3.55
C THR A 237 -7.67 24.47 -4.89
N ILE A 238 -7.39 23.18 -4.83
CA ILE A 238 -7.15 22.35 -6.01
C ILE A 238 -7.91 21.04 -5.90
N GLY A 239 -8.50 20.62 -7.02
CA GLY A 239 -9.32 19.40 -7.09
C GLY A 239 -8.61 18.35 -7.90
N VAL A 240 -8.68 17.12 -7.43
CA VAL A 240 -7.80 16.08 -7.94
C VAL A 240 -8.41 14.69 -7.78
N GLU A 241 -8.28 13.87 -8.80
CA GLU A 241 -8.64 12.45 -8.76
C GLU A 241 -7.55 11.59 -8.11
N ALA A 242 -7.97 10.43 -7.60
CA ALA A 242 -7.16 9.56 -6.76
C ALA A 242 -5.87 9.05 -7.41
N GLY A 243 -5.81 8.96 -8.74
CA GLY A 243 -4.67 8.47 -9.50
C GLY A 243 -3.56 9.48 -9.74
N VAL A 244 -3.83 10.78 -9.55
CA VAL A 244 -2.85 11.82 -9.81
C VAL A 244 -1.65 11.66 -8.89
N VAL A 245 -0.45 11.62 -9.48
CA VAL A 245 0.81 11.59 -8.76
C VAL A 245 0.99 12.88 -7.97
N THR A 246 1.36 12.75 -6.70
CA THR A 246 1.46 13.86 -5.73
C THR A 246 2.32 15.01 -6.26
N ARG A 247 3.45 14.67 -6.90
CA ARG A 247 4.34 15.66 -7.53
C ARG A 247 3.62 16.56 -8.54
N ARG A 248 2.71 16.04 -9.35
CA ARG A 248 1.96 16.83 -10.34
C ARG A 248 1.05 17.86 -9.67
N VAL A 249 0.46 17.53 -8.52
CA VAL A 249 -0.34 18.47 -7.72
C VAL A 249 0.55 19.55 -7.13
N ALA A 250 1.72 19.17 -6.61
CA ALA A 250 2.69 20.11 -6.08
C ALA A 250 3.22 21.07 -7.15
N ASP A 251 3.51 20.59 -8.36
CA ASP A 251 3.97 21.39 -9.49
C ASP A 251 2.88 22.39 -9.95
N GLN A 252 1.62 21.96 -9.99
CA GLN A 252 0.48 22.84 -10.33
C GLN A 252 0.28 23.94 -9.27
N ALA A 253 0.39 23.60 -7.99
CA ALA A 253 0.35 24.59 -6.91
C ALA A 253 1.53 25.57 -7.02
N TYR A 254 2.74 25.07 -7.27
CA TYR A 254 3.94 25.89 -7.40
C TYR A 254 3.86 26.85 -8.59
N ALA A 255 3.28 26.42 -9.71
CA ALA A 255 3.04 27.28 -10.88
C ALA A 255 2.07 28.44 -10.58
N ALA A 256 1.29 28.36 -9.50
CA ALA A 256 0.41 29.40 -9.00
C ALA A 256 0.99 30.15 -7.78
N ASP A 257 2.31 30.08 -7.54
CA ASP A 257 3.01 30.65 -6.38
C ASP A 257 2.48 30.15 -5.02
N LEU A 258 1.95 28.92 -5.01
CA LEU A 258 1.38 28.27 -3.84
C LEU A 258 2.11 26.96 -3.53
N VAL A 259 1.77 26.36 -2.39
CA VAL A 259 2.36 25.14 -1.88
C VAL A 259 1.27 24.12 -1.59
N PHE A 260 1.42 22.96 -2.20
CA PHE A 260 0.75 21.76 -1.75
C PHE A 260 1.49 21.18 -0.54
N ALA A 261 0.81 21.09 0.61
CA ALA A 261 1.40 20.70 1.88
C ALA A 261 1.62 19.20 2.03
N VAL A 262 0.84 18.36 1.32
CA VAL A 262 0.95 16.91 1.41
C VAL A 262 2.15 16.44 0.60
N ASP A 263 3.29 16.26 1.27
CA ASP A 263 4.59 16.02 0.63
C ASP A 263 5.34 14.78 1.16
N PRO A 264 4.75 13.58 1.08
CA PRO A 264 5.45 12.34 1.44
C PRO A 264 6.75 12.18 0.64
N THR A 265 7.73 11.49 1.22
CA THR A 265 9.03 11.21 0.55
C THR A 265 8.85 10.52 -0.80
N SER A 266 7.76 9.75 -0.97
CA SER A 266 7.40 9.08 -2.22
C SER A 266 6.61 9.96 -3.20
N GLN A 267 6.56 11.29 -3.05
CA GLN A 267 5.70 12.18 -3.86
C GLN A 267 5.82 12.02 -5.38
N ASP A 268 6.99 11.59 -5.87
CA ASP A 268 7.24 11.36 -7.30
C ASP A 268 6.53 10.10 -7.84
N ALA A 269 5.98 9.27 -6.96
CA ALA A 269 5.27 8.03 -7.31
C ALA A 269 3.94 7.82 -6.54
N SER A 270 3.78 8.38 -5.34
CA SER A 270 2.54 8.23 -4.57
C SER A 270 1.39 9.00 -5.23
N CYS A 271 0.21 8.40 -5.24
CA CYS A 271 -1.00 9.02 -5.78
C CYS A 271 -1.87 9.61 -4.66
N ILE A 272 -2.68 10.61 -4.99
CA ILE A 272 -3.53 11.33 -4.03
C ILE A 272 -4.48 10.41 -3.26
N GLY A 273 -5.10 9.42 -3.90
CA GLY A 273 -6.01 8.50 -3.21
C GLY A 273 -5.31 7.73 -2.08
N GLY A 274 -4.06 7.31 -2.33
CA GLY A 274 -3.22 6.68 -1.31
C GLY A 274 -2.85 7.63 -0.18
N ASN A 275 -2.54 8.90 -0.50
CA ASN A 275 -2.25 9.91 0.52
C ASN A 275 -3.44 10.15 1.46
N ILE A 276 -4.65 10.25 0.90
CA ILE A 276 -5.90 10.38 1.67
C ILE A 276 -6.11 9.14 2.54
N ALA A 277 -6.07 7.95 1.94
CA ALA A 277 -6.30 6.69 2.66
C ALA A 277 -5.31 6.42 3.80
N MET A 278 -4.06 6.87 3.65
CA MET A 278 -2.97 6.70 4.62
C MET A 278 -2.81 7.88 5.59
N ASN A 279 -3.63 8.92 5.41
CA ASN A 279 -3.42 10.24 6.03
C ASN A 279 -1.94 10.67 5.95
N ALA A 280 -1.38 10.71 4.73
CA ALA A 280 0.04 10.92 4.50
C ALA A 280 0.52 12.24 5.14
N GLY A 281 1.73 12.20 5.70
CA GLY A 281 2.45 13.39 6.12
C GLY A 281 3.69 13.56 5.25
N GLY A 282 4.56 14.46 5.66
CA GLY A 282 5.83 14.75 5.02
C GLY A 282 6.56 15.83 5.82
N LYS A 283 7.64 16.36 5.28
CA LYS A 283 8.46 17.36 5.98
C LYS A 283 7.66 18.63 6.33
N LYS A 284 6.67 19.01 5.50
CA LYS A 284 5.82 20.20 5.73
C LYS A 284 4.74 19.97 6.79
N ALA A 285 4.56 18.74 7.28
CA ALA A 285 3.52 18.44 8.27
C ALA A 285 3.74 19.16 9.61
N VAL A 286 4.97 19.61 9.88
CA VAL A 286 5.27 20.47 11.03
C VAL A 286 4.52 21.81 10.98
N MET A 287 4.34 22.37 9.78
CA MET A 287 3.60 23.62 9.55
C MET A 287 2.10 23.38 9.46
N TRP A 288 1.68 22.56 8.50
CA TRP A 288 0.29 22.45 8.07
C TRP A 288 -0.37 21.10 8.34
N GLY A 289 0.30 20.23 9.11
CA GLY A 289 -0.22 18.92 9.45
C GLY A 289 -0.22 17.92 8.29
N THR A 290 -0.98 16.86 8.47
CA THR A 290 -1.10 15.72 7.54
C THR A 290 -2.13 15.97 6.45
N THR A 291 -2.39 14.96 5.62
CA THR A 291 -3.36 15.03 4.52
C THR A 291 -4.75 15.50 5.00
N LEU A 292 -5.24 14.97 6.12
CA LEU A 292 -6.53 15.36 6.72
C LEU A 292 -6.60 16.86 7.03
N ASP A 293 -5.51 17.43 7.54
CA ASP A 293 -5.42 18.84 7.92
C ASP A 293 -5.58 19.78 6.71
N ASN A 294 -5.40 19.27 5.50
CA ASN A 294 -5.39 20.03 4.25
C ASN A 294 -6.59 19.72 3.32
N LEU A 295 -7.46 18.77 3.69
CA LEU A 295 -8.61 18.37 2.90
C LEU A 295 -9.79 19.32 3.13
N VAL A 296 -10.33 19.82 2.01
CA VAL A 296 -11.64 20.48 1.95
C VAL A 296 -12.74 19.44 1.81
N SER A 297 -12.57 18.49 0.90
CA SER A 297 -13.51 17.38 0.73
C SER A 297 -12.86 16.17 0.06
N TRP A 298 -13.47 15.00 0.20
CA TRP A 298 -13.09 13.81 -0.56
C TRP A 298 -14.29 12.93 -0.87
N ARG A 299 -14.18 12.19 -1.97
CA ARG A 299 -15.19 11.25 -2.44
C ARG A 299 -14.64 9.83 -2.38
N MET A 300 -15.53 8.89 -2.07
CA MET A 300 -15.18 7.49 -2.00
C MET A 300 -16.37 6.57 -2.28
N VAL A 301 -16.06 5.30 -2.56
CA VAL A 301 -17.02 4.20 -2.64
C VAL A 301 -16.82 3.28 -1.44
N THR A 302 -17.87 3.01 -0.68
CA THR A 302 -17.83 2.14 0.51
C THR A 302 -17.87 0.64 0.13
N PRO A 303 -17.59 -0.28 1.07
CA PRO A 303 -17.73 -1.72 0.86
C PRO A 303 -19.15 -2.18 0.57
N ASP A 304 -20.17 -1.35 0.78
CA ASP A 304 -21.56 -1.62 0.40
C ASP A 304 -21.87 -1.13 -1.04
N ALA A 305 -20.84 -0.74 -1.80
CA ALA A 305 -20.97 -0.12 -3.12
C ALA A 305 -21.86 1.13 -3.11
N ALA A 306 -21.74 1.96 -2.06
CA ALA A 306 -22.41 3.25 -1.95
C ALA A 306 -21.42 4.40 -2.17
N TRP A 307 -21.89 5.46 -2.80
CA TRP A 307 -21.12 6.69 -2.95
C TRP A 307 -21.21 7.52 -1.68
N LEU A 308 -20.08 8.11 -1.28
CA LEU A 308 -19.97 8.97 -0.11
C LEU A 308 -19.04 10.15 -0.42
N GLU A 309 -19.44 11.34 0.02
CA GLU A 309 -18.59 12.54 0.05
C GLU A 309 -18.51 13.04 1.48
N VAL A 310 -17.29 13.40 1.90
CA VAL A 310 -17.05 14.10 3.15
C VAL A 310 -16.56 15.50 2.83
N GLU A 311 -17.17 16.51 3.45
CA GLU A 311 -16.76 17.91 3.38
C GLU A 311 -16.35 18.38 4.78
N ARG A 312 -15.16 18.99 4.89
CA ARG A 312 -14.67 19.60 6.12
C ARG A 312 -15.33 20.97 6.30
N LEU A 313 -15.98 21.15 7.45
CA LEU A 313 -16.60 22.40 7.86
C LEU A 313 -15.65 23.17 8.80
N ASP A 314 -15.79 24.49 8.85
CA ASP A 314 -15.06 25.36 9.78
C ASP A 314 -13.53 25.14 9.72
N HIS A 315 -13.00 25.03 8.49
CA HIS A 315 -11.61 24.65 8.25
C HIS A 315 -10.64 25.69 8.82
N ASN A 316 -9.88 25.35 9.88
CA ASN A 316 -8.94 26.25 10.56
C ASN A 316 -7.65 26.62 9.78
N LEU A 317 -7.57 26.22 8.51
CA LEU A 317 -6.43 26.40 7.58
C LEU A 317 -5.05 25.97 8.12
N GLY A 318 -5.03 25.09 9.11
CA GLY A 318 -3.81 24.63 9.76
C GLY A 318 -3.96 23.26 10.39
N LYS A 319 -3.18 23.01 11.44
CA LYS A 319 -3.17 21.72 12.14
C LYS A 319 -4.53 21.43 12.78
N ILE A 320 -5.17 20.33 12.39
CA ILE A 320 -6.56 20.03 12.73
C ILE A 320 -6.83 19.82 14.23
N HIS A 321 -5.80 19.51 15.01
CA HIS A 321 -5.92 19.22 16.44
C HIS A 321 -5.83 20.48 17.33
N THR A 322 -5.60 21.67 16.74
CA THR A 322 -5.49 22.93 17.50
C THR A 322 -6.83 23.65 17.68
N GLN A 323 -7.89 23.16 17.03
CA GLN A 323 -9.27 23.63 17.24
C GLN A 323 -9.95 22.77 18.29
N ASP A 324 -10.95 23.32 18.99
CA ASP A 324 -11.71 22.57 19.99
C ASP A 324 -12.43 21.36 19.36
N PHE A 325 -13.04 21.58 18.18
CA PHE A 325 -13.77 20.55 17.43
C PHE A 325 -13.51 20.66 15.93
N ALA A 326 -13.28 19.52 15.28
CA ALA A 326 -13.30 19.37 13.85
C ALA A 326 -14.66 18.84 13.40
N ARG A 327 -15.28 19.47 12.41
CA ARG A 327 -16.60 19.07 11.89
C ARG A 327 -16.51 18.62 10.45
N PHE A 328 -17.28 17.58 10.14
CA PHE A 328 -17.35 16.98 8.82
C PHE A 328 -18.79 16.72 8.44
N LYS A 329 -19.21 17.20 7.27
CA LYS A 329 -20.48 16.83 6.67
C LYS A 329 -20.28 15.58 5.83
N ILE A 330 -21.07 14.55 6.09
CA ILE A 330 -21.02 13.26 5.38
C ILE A 330 -22.32 13.11 4.59
N GLN A 331 -22.21 13.03 3.27
CA GLN A 331 -23.34 12.85 2.37
C GLN A 331 -23.20 11.55 1.59
N HIS A 332 -24.23 10.70 1.68
CA HIS A 332 -24.36 9.53 0.82
C HIS A 332 -25.06 9.89 -0.50
N PHE A 333 -24.73 9.17 -1.56
CA PHE A 333 -25.34 9.34 -2.88
C PHE A 333 -25.82 8.01 -3.43
N ARG A 334 -26.84 8.09 -4.29
CA ARG A 334 -27.35 6.96 -5.05
C ARG A 334 -26.31 6.45 -6.04
N ALA A 335 -26.63 5.35 -6.73
CA ALA A 335 -25.72 4.72 -7.69
C ALA A 335 -25.20 5.65 -8.79
N ASP A 336 -25.93 6.71 -9.15
CA ASP A 336 -25.48 7.73 -10.11
C ASP A 336 -24.32 8.62 -9.59
N GLY A 337 -24.03 8.56 -8.29
CA GLY A 337 -22.99 9.33 -7.61
C GLY A 337 -23.30 10.82 -7.48
N VAL A 338 -24.51 11.26 -7.84
CA VAL A 338 -24.87 12.69 -7.89
C VAL A 338 -26.13 12.98 -7.09
N THR A 339 -27.13 12.09 -7.14
CA THR A 339 -28.36 12.28 -6.39
C THR A 339 -28.14 11.91 -4.93
N ALA A 340 -28.36 12.85 -4.01
CA ALA A 340 -28.28 12.61 -2.58
C ALA A 340 -29.20 11.44 -2.16
N ASP A 341 -28.68 10.58 -1.30
CA ASP A 341 -29.41 9.47 -0.71
C ASP A 341 -29.59 9.70 0.79
N GLY A 342 -30.72 10.32 1.15
CA GLY A 342 -31.00 10.76 2.51
C GLY A 342 -30.36 12.11 2.86
N GLU A 343 -30.52 12.50 4.13
CA GLU A 343 -29.96 13.73 4.69
C GLU A 343 -28.48 13.55 5.03
N ALA A 344 -27.71 14.64 4.93
CA ALA A 344 -26.32 14.64 5.35
C ALA A 344 -26.20 14.57 6.88
N GLU A 345 -25.22 13.81 7.36
CA GLU A 345 -24.83 13.77 8.76
C GLU A 345 -23.70 14.77 9.03
N THR A 346 -23.68 15.37 10.22
CA THR A 346 -22.53 16.14 10.69
C THR A 346 -21.81 15.35 11.79
N LEU A 347 -20.57 14.95 11.51
CA LEU A 347 -19.67 14.34 12.47
C LEU A 347 -18.81 15.41 13.14
N GLU A 348 -18.87 15.49 14.46
CA GLU A 348 -18.06 16.41 15.27
C GLU A 348 -17.06 15.61 16.11
N ILE A 349 -15.78 15.94 16.01
CA ILE A 349 -14.68 15.23 16.67
C ILE A 349 -13.86 16.24 17.47
N PRO A 350 -13.64 16.05 18.78
CA PRO A 350 -12.72 16.89 19.54
C PRO A 350 -11.32 16.90 18.91
N GLY A 351 -10.71 18.08 18.75
CA GLY A 351 -9.43 18.21 18.05
C GLY A 351 -8.31 17.38 18.68
N ASP A 352 -8.30 17.28 20.01
CA ASP A 352 -7.35 16.50 20.80
C ASP A 352 -7.50 14.96 20.65
N GLN A 353 -8.62 14.48 20.10
CA GLN A 353 -8.86 13.07 19.81
C GLN A 353 -8.39 12.65 18.40
N LEU A 354 -8.23 13.62 17.49
CA LEU A 354 -7.69 13.36 16.15
C LEU A 354 -6.20 13.01 16.20
N ARG A 355 -5.50 13.49 17.22
CA ARG A 355 -4.07 13.24 17.40
C ARG A 355 -3.69 13.35 18.87
N ARG A 356 -2.99 12.36 19.41
CA ARG A 356 -2.40 12.48 20.75
C ARG A 356 -1.52 13.72 20.85
N SER A 357 -1.61 14.40 21.99
CA SER A 357 -0.79 15.57 22.30
C SER A 357 0.71 15.30 22.11
N GLY A 358 1.40 16.25 21.48
CA GLY A 358 2.83 16.16 21.17
C GLY A 358 3.19 15.36 19.92
N LEU A 359 2.25 14.71 19.24
CA LEU A 359 2.53 14.02 17.98
C LEU A 359 2.24 14.92 16.76
N GLY A 360 3.11 14.86 15.75
CA GLY A 360 2.86 15.46 14.43
C GLY A 360 1.96 14.61 13.53
N LYS A 361 1.95 13.29 13.74
CA LYS A 361 1.02 12.32 13.13
C LYS A 361 0.75 11.20 14.13
N ASP A 362 -0.50 10.80 14.30
CA ASP A 362 -0.89 9.68 15.15
C ASP A 362 -1.47 8.55 14.29
N VAL A 363 -0.67 7.50 14.09
CA VAL A 363 -1.08 6.30 13.33
C VAL A 363 -1.82 5.26 14.18
N THR A 364 -1.88 5.45 15.50
CA THR A 364 -2.46 4.47 16.43
C THR A 364 -3.98 4.55 16.48
N ASN A 365 -4.55 5.74 16.26
CA ASN A 365 -5.98 5.94 16.19
C ASN A 365 -6.51 5.67 14.77
N LYS A 366 -6.83 4.42 14.46
CA LYS A 366 -7.46 4.06 13.18
C LYS A 366 -8.94 4.41 13.11
N PHE A 367 -9.62 4.59 14.25
CA PHE A 367 -11.05 4.88 14.29
C PHE A 367 -11.33 6.34 13.89
N LEU A 368 -10.51 7.30 14.35
CA LEU A 368 -10.65 8.74 14.07
C LEU A 368 -12.09 9.24 14.23
N GLY A 369 -12.72 8.92 15.36
CA GLY A 369 -14.09 9.35 15.65
C GLY A 369 -15.15 8.81 14.67
N GLY A 370 -14.83 7.82 13.84
CA GLY A 370 -15.73 7.30 12.79
C GLY A 370 -15.55 7.97 11.43
N LEU A 371 -14.58 8.89 11.27
CA LEU A 371 -14.32 9.58 10.00
C LEU A 371 -13.97 8.57 8.88
N PRO A 372 -14.74 8.52 7.78
CA PRO A 372 -14.53 7.52 6.74
C PRO A 372 -13.33 7.84 5.83
N GLY A 373 -12.67 6.79 5.34
CA GLY A 373 -11.58 6.85 4.36
C GLY A 373 -10.22 7.26 4.91
N ILE A 374 -10.16 8.11 5.93
CA ILE A 374 -8.91 8.69 6.43
C ILE A 374 -8.19 7.74 7.40
N GLN A 375 -6.92 7.43 7.09
CA GLN A 375 -6.08 6.52 7.89
C GLN A 375 -6.60 5.06 7.94
N LYS A 376 -7.53 4.71 7.05
CA LYS A 376 -8.18 3.40 6.98
C LYS A 376 -7.47 2.45 6.03
N GLU A 377 -6.51 2.96 5.25
CA GLU A 377 -5.67 2.16 4.36
C GLU A 377 -6.49 1.35 3.32
N GLY A 378 -7.68 1.85 2.97
CA GLY A 378 -8.60 1.19 2.03
C GLY A 378 -9.57 0.17 2.65
N CYS A 379 -9.54 -0.02 3.98
CA CYS A 379 -10.38 -1.02 4.66
C CYS A 379 -11.87 -0.65 4.76
N ASP A 380 -12.22 0.63 4.65
CA ASP A 380 -13.62 1.12 4.72
C ASP A 380 -14.08 1.78 3.42
N GLY A 381 -13.32 1.62 2.33
CA GLY A 381 -13.70 2.05 1.00
C GLY A 381 -12.54 2.50 0.12
N LEU A 382 -12.89 2.92 -1.10
CA LEU A 382 -11.97 3.34 -2.14
C LEU A 382 -12.09 4.84 -2.37
N ILE A 383 -11.03 5.61 -2.10
CA ILE A 383 -10.97 7.04 -2.39
C ILE A 383 -10.89 7.25 -3.90
N THR A 384 -11.73 8.12 -4.44
CA THR A 384 -11.80 8.40 -5.89
C THR A 384 -11.35 9.80 -6.27
N SER A 385 -11.59 10.78 -5.41
CA SER A 385 -11.15 12.17 -5.62
C SER A 385 -11.12 12.95 -4.31
N GLY A 386 -10.46 14.11 -4.33
CA GLY A 386 -10.43 15.04 -3.22
C GLY A 386 -10.16 16.47 -3.65
N ARG A 387 -10.47 17.40 -2.75
CA ARG A 387 -10.18 18.83 -2.86
C ARG A 387 -9.33 19.25 -1.67
N PHE A 388 -8.29 20.01 -1.94
CA PHE A 388 -7.32 20.43 -0.94
C PHE A 388 -7.21 21.94 -0.91
N ILE A 389 -6.95 22.50 0.26
CA ILE A 389 -6.42 23.87 0.36
C ILE A 389 -4.96 23.90 -0.08
N LEU A 390 -4.53 25.07 -0.55
CA LEU A 390 -3.14 25.38 -0.85
C LEU A 390 -2.64 26.47 0.08
N HIS A 391 -1.34 26.46 0.33
CA HIS A 391 -0.70 27.41 1.25
C HIS A 391 0.24 28.34 0.52
N ARG A 392 0.59 29.44 1.18
CA ARG A 392 1.69 30.30 0.75
C ARG A 392 2.92 30.01 1.60
N MET A 393 4.06 29.80 0.97
CA MET A 393 5.35 29.72 1.68
C MET A 393 5.85 31.13 1.98
N PRO A 394 6.48 31.36 3.14
CA PRO A 394 7.23 32.59 3.35
C PRO A 394 8.37 32.75 2.35
N SER A 395 8.72 34.01 2.07
CA SER A 395 9.61 34.39 0.96
C SER A 395 11.07 33.97 1.15
N HIS A 396 11.50 33.68 2.37
CA HIS A 396 12.88 33.29 2.70
C HIS A 396 12.91 32.03 3.56
N ILE A 397 13.85 31.14 3.26
CA ILE A 397 14.12 29.91 4.02
C ILE A 397 15.61 29.86 4.36
N HIS A 398 15.94 29.66 5.63
CA HIS A 398 17.28 29.35 6.12
C HIS A 398 17.33 27.91 6.63
N THR A 399 18.26 27.11 6.11
CA THR A 399 18.51 25.75 6.58
C THR A 399 19.70 25.73 7.53
N LEU A 400 19.47 25.27 8.76
CA LEU A 400 20.49 25.02 9.77
C LEU A 400 20.80 23.53 9.83
N CYS A 401 22.08 23.19 9.90
CA CYS A 401 22.56 21.82 10.12
C CYS A 401 23.33 21.76 11.43
N LEU A 402 22.78 21.07 12.42
CA LEU A 402 23.43 20.85 13.71
C LEU A 402 24.03 19.44 13.74
N GLU A 403 25.34 19.36 13.92
CA GLU A 403 26.08 18.10 14.01
C GLU A 403 26.41 17.75 15.47
N PHE A 404 25.90 16.60 15.93
CA PHE A 404 26.14 16.11 17.29
C PHE A 404 27.17 14.98 17.26
N PHE A 405 28.24 15.16 18.04
CA PHE A 405 29.36 14.22 18.13
C PHE A 405 29.40 13.54 19.49
N GLY A 406 30.01 12.36 19.56
CA GLY A 406 30.14 11.59 20.80
C GLY A 406 28.89 10.77 21.14
N THR A 407 28.95 9.99 22.22
CA THR A 407 27.94 8.98 22.55
C THR A 407 26.72 9.53 23.30
N ASN A 408 26.78 10.78 23.77
CA ASN A 408 25.69 11.39 24.53
C ASN A 408 24.71 12.12 23.61
N LEU A 409 23.66 11.42 23.17
CA LEU A 409 22.61 11.99 22.32
C LEU A 409 21.58 12.85 23.08
N LYS A 410 21.70 12.98 24.41
CA LYS A 410 20.78 13.80 25.21
C LYS A 410 20.73 15.25 24.71
N GLN A 411 21.89 15.79 24.32
CA GLN A 411 21.97 17.15 23.77
C GLN A 411 21.16 17.29 22.49
N ALA A 412 21.26 16.34 21.56
CA ALA A 412 20.51 16.38 20.31
C ALA A 412 18.99 16.36 20.55
N VAL A 413 18.54 15.49 21.45
CA VAL A 413 17.10 15.38 21.80
C VAL A 413 16.61 16.65 22.53
N SER A 414 17.39 17.18 23.47
CA SER A 414 17.04 18.43 24.17
C SER A 414 16.97 19.62 23.20
N SER A 415 17.91 19.72 22.25
CA SER A 415 17.88 20.78 21.24
C SER A 415 16.63 20.76 20.38
N ILE A 416 16.07 19.58 20.03
CA ILE A 416 14.79 19.49 19.30
C ILE A 416 13.68 20.22 20.06
N VAL A 417 13.54 19.94 21.36
CA VAL A 417 12.49 20.53 22.20
C VAL A 417 12.73 22.03 22.36
N GLU A 418 13.96 22.44 22.67
CA GLU A 418 14.34 23.85 22.83
C GLU A 418 14.09 24.67 21.55
N ILE A 419 14.38 24.10 20.37
CA ILE A 419 14.13 24.74 19.07
C ILE A 419 12.62 24.90 18.84
N ILE A 420 11.82 23.86 19.10
CA ILE A 420 10.36 23.92 18.94
C ILE A 420 9.78 24.98 19.88
N GLU A 421 10.15 24.96 21.17
CA GLU A 421 9.68 25.94 22.16
C GLU A 421 10.10 27.38 21.79
N LEU A 422 11.31 27.57 21.28
CA LEU A 422 11.79 28.88 20.84
C LEU A 422 10.95 29.43 19.68
N ILE A 423 10.59 28.58 18.72
CA ILE A 423 9.87 28.98 17.50
C ILE A 423 8.36 29.07 17.73
N ASP A 424 7.75 28.17 18.51
CA ASP A 424 6.31 28.20 18.81
C ASP A 424 5.89 29.50 19.54
N ASN A 425 6.84 30.22 20.14
CA ASN A 425 6.64 31.53 20.76
C ASN A 425 6.84 32.72 19.79
N ARG A 426 7.00 32.47 18.48
CA ARG A 426 7.25 33.46 17.43
C ARG A 426 6.19 33.36 16.34
N GLU A 427 5.60 34.49 15.95
CA GLU A 427 4.64 34.55 14.82
C GLU A 427 5.31 34.88 13.48
N ASP A 428 6.53 35.42 13.54
CA ASP A 428 7.28 36.00 12.43
C ASP A 428 8.28 35.01 11.80
N ILE A 429 8.52 33.87 12.44
CA ILE A 429 9.39 32.79 11.98
C ILE A 429 8.62 31.48 12.09
N LEU A 430 8.61 30.69 11.01
CA LEU A 430 7.96 29.38 10.96
C LEU A 430 8.99 28.27 10.88
N LEU A 431 8.83 27.25 11.73
CA LEU A 431 9.54 25.98 11.58
C LEU A 431 8.95 25.23 10.38
N SER A 432 9.69 25.20 9.28
CA SER A 432 9.25 24.67 7.98
C SER A 432 9.67 23.24 7.72
N GLY A 433 10.66 22.77 8.47
CA GLY A 433 11.18 21.42 8.42
C GLY A 433 12.04 21.16 9.65
N LEU A 434 11.92 19.96 10.19
CA LEU A 434 12.75 19.49 11.31
C LEU A 434 12.99 18.00 11.15
N GLU A 435 14.11 17.66 10.53
CA GLU A 435 14.50 16.29 10.23
C GLU A 435 15.71 15.89 11.08
N HIS A 436 15.77 14.63 11.49
CA HIS A 436 16.93 14.08 12.18
C HIS A 436 17.41 12.81 11.49
N LEU A 437 18.73 12.64 11.42
CA LEU A 437 19.35 11.40 10.95
C LEU A 437 20.26 10.87 12.04
N ASP A 438 20.10 9.60 12.39
CA ASP A 438 20.98 8.90 13.32
C ASP A 438 22.28 8.43 12.65
N GLU A 439 23.20 7.89 13.43
CA GLU A 439 24.48 7.37 12.95
C GLU A 439 24.35 6.35 11.80
N ARG A 440 23.29 5.52 11.80
CA ARG A 440 23.09 4.50 10.76
C ARG A 440 22.70 5.16 9.45
N TYR A 441 21.77 6.12 9.50
CA TYR A 441 21.37 6.88 8.33
C TYR A 441 22.51 7.74 7.78
N ILE A 442 23.26 8.43 8.65
CA ILE A 442 24.44 9.24 8.28
C ILE A 442 25.44 8.41 7.48
N LYS A 443 25.73 7.17 7.92
CA LYS A 443 26.59 6.23 7.18
C LYS A 443 25.96 5.78 5.87
N ALA A 444 24.67 5.44 5.89
CA ALA A 444 23.96 4.93 4.70
C ALA A 444 23.92 5.97 3.56
N VAL A 445 23.69 7.24 3.89
CA VAL A 445 23.66 8.34 2.90
C VAL A 445 25.05 8.88 2.56
N LYS A 446 26.11 8.30 3.12
CA LYS A 446 27.51 8.76 2.94
C LYS A 446 27.67 10.26 3.24
N TYR A 447 27.06 10.69 4.35
CA TYR A 447 27.10 12.09 4.76
C TYR A 447 28.55 12.58 4.92
N SER A 448 28.81 13.82 4.51
CA SER A 448 30.11 14.48 4.64
C SER A 448 30.06 15.51 5.76
N THR A 449 30.83 15.27 6.83
CA THR A 449 30.95 16.15 8.00
C THR A 449 31.29 17.58 7.58
N LYS A 450 30.56 18.56 8.13
CA LYS A 450 30.73 19.99 7.85
C LYS A 450 31.63 20.68 8.87
N ALA A 451 31.61 20.23 10.12
CA ALA A 451 32.57 20.67 11.12
C ALA A 451 34.00 20.28 10.71
N ALA A 452 34.99 21.06 11.17
CA ALA A 452 36.41 20.78 11.00
C ALA A 452 36.86 19.61 11.89
N ARG A 453 36.26 18.42 11.70
CA ARG A 453 36.50 17.19 12.46
C ARG A 453 36.57 16.00 11.50
N PRO A 454 37.43 15.01 11.79
CA PRO A 454 37.55 13.82 10.95
C PRO A 454 36.43 12.79 11.20
N ASP A 455 35.79 12.86 12.37
CA ASP A 455 34.76 11.90 12.77
C ASP A 455 33.41 12.20 12.10
N LEU A 456 32.60 11.16 11.90
CA LEU A 456 31.20 11.33 11.54
C LEU A 456 30.36 11.74 12.77
N PRO A 457 29.39 12.65 12.60
CA PRO A 457 28.41 12.91 13.64
C PRO A 457 27.63 11.64 13.97
N LYS A 458 27.20 11.53 15.24
CA LYS A 458 26.32 10.45 15.71
C LYS A 458 24.85 10.76 15.47
N MET A 459 24.53 12.03 15.31
CA MET A 459 23.21 12.52 14.91
C MET A 459 23.38 13.87 14.22
N ILE A 460 22.55 14.12 13.21
CA ILE A 460 22.39 15.45 12.63
C ILE A 460 20.93 15.89 12.76
N LEU A 461 20.73 17.18 12.99
CA LEU A 461 19.44 17.84 12.84
C LEU A 461 19.50 18.78 11.64
N LEU A 462 18.52 18.69 10.76
CA LEU A 462 18.31 19.60 9.63
C LEU A 462 17.04 20.39 9.91
N ILE A 463 17.19 21.69 10.04
CA ILE A 463 16.12 22.60 10.48
C ILE A 463 15.92 23.63 9.38
N ASP A 464 14.71 23.72 8.84
CA ASP A 464 14.34 24.78 7.92
C ASP A 464 13.51 25.82 8.69
N LEU A 465 14.01 27.05 8.75
CA LEU A 465 13.28 28.21 9.29
C LEU A 465 12.84 29.08 8.12
N SER A 466 11.60 29.55 8.12
CA SER A 466 11.10 30.45 7.09
C SER A 466 10.46 31.71 7.64
N SER A 467 10.60 32.81 6.91
CA SER A 467 10.02 34.11 7.25
C SER A 467 9.90 34.97 5.99
N ASP A 468 8.97 35.92 6.01
CA ASP A 468 8.91 36.98 4.99
C ASP A 468 9.95 38.08 5.24
N GLN A 469 10.65 38.09 6.39
CA GLN A 469 11.70 39.05 6.70
C GLN A 469 13.04 38.35 6.93
N THR A 470 13.98 38.49 5.98
CA THR A 470 15.30 37.85 6.05
C THR A 470 16.08 38.20 7.32
N ALA A 471 15.94 39.42 7.84
CA ALA A 471 16.68 39.88 9.02
C ALA A 471 16.36 39.10 10.30
N LEU A 472 15.16 38.51 10.39
CA LEU A 472 14.74 37.70 11.53
C LEU A 472 15.39 36.33 11.53
N LEU A 473 15.65 35.76 10.35
CA LEU A 473 16.29 34.45 10.20
C LEU A 473 17.80 34.46 10.48
N ALA A 474 18.39 35.66 10.62
CA ALA A 474 19.81 35.85 10.94
C ALA A 474 20.07 36.04 12.45
N GLN A 475 19.01 36.31 13.24
CA GLN A 475 19.04 36.46 14.69
C GLN A 475 18.75 35.09 15.34
#